data_AF-A0A9E2P024-F1
#
_entry.id   AF-A0A9E2P024-F1
#
_cell.length_a   1.000
_cell.length_b   1.000
_cell.length_c   1.000
_cell.angle_alpha   90.00
_cell.angle_beta   90.00
_cell.angle_gamma   90.00
#
_symmetry.space_group_name_H-M   'P 1'
#
loop_
_entity.id
_entity.type
_entity.pdbx_description
1 polymer ?
#
loop_
_entity_poly.entity_id
_entity_poly.type
_entity_poly.pdbx_seq_one_letter_code
_entity_poly.pdbx_strand_id
1 'polypeptide(L)'
;MKILNKKKFIAVSLLILLLFFLLAILVFFLGSFFSKNKEEVMFDDTIILHQELIPPKVPSIPDDYYLVRPKDYQWTEDDIDRWFTTPDGEMLDTLDSANRQMIDKLLEAAP
;
A
#
# COMPACT_ATOMS: atom_id res chain seq x y z
N MET A 1 -69.30 -6.76 9.97
CA MET A 1 -68.09 -6.38 9.21
C MET A 1 -68.54 -5.86 7.85
N LYS A 2 -68.55 -4.54 7.63
CA LYS A 2 -69.05 -3.95 6.37
C LYS A 2 -68.09 -4.35 5.24
N ILE A 3 -68.59 -5.08 4.24
CA ILE A 3 -67.82 -5.44 3.05
C ILE A 3 -67.57 -4.13 2.29
N LEU A 4 -66.38 -3.55 2.44
CA LEU A 4 -66.01 -2.37 1.67
C LEU A 4 -66.04 -2.73 0.18
N ASN A 5 -66.76 -1.93 -0.61
CA ASN A 5 -66.73 -2.02 -2.06
C ASN A 5 -65.27 -2.00 -2.53
N LYS A 6 -64.78 -3.12 -3.09
CA LYS A 6 -63.37 -3.32 -3.47
C LYS A 6 -62.81 -2.14 -4.29
N LYS A 7 -63.62 -1.57 -5.18
CA LYS A 7 -63.27 -0.37 -5.98
C LYS A 7 -63.01 0.88 -5.13
N LYS A 8 -63.81 1.10 -4.07
CA LYS A 8 -63.62 2.24 -3.14
C LYS A 8 -62.39 2.04 -2.26
N PHE A 9 -62.13 0.80 -1.83
CA PHE A 9 -60.93 0.47 -1.06
C PHE A 9 -59.65 0.71 -1.89
N ILE A 10 -59.64 0.25 -3.14
CA ILE A 10 -58.52 0.47 -4.07
C ILE A 10 -58.32 1.98 -4.33
N ALA A 11 -59.39 2.74 -4.55
CA ALA A 11 -59.30 4.18 -4.77
C ALA A 11 -58.72 4.93 -3.55
N VAL A 12 -59.14 4.56 -2.33
CA VAL A 12 -58.62 5.15 -1.09
C VAL A 12 -57.16 4.77 -0.88
N SER A 13 -56.78 3.51 -1.14
CA SER A 13 -55.39 3.06 -1.05
C SER A 13 -54.47 3.80 -2.03
N LEU A 14 -54.93 4.03 -3.27
CA LEU A 14 -54.18 4.79 -4.27
C LEU A 14 -54.00 6.26 -3.87
N LEU A 15 -55.04 6.85 -3.29
CA LEU A 15 -54.98 8.24 -2.82
C LEU A 15 -53.99 8.40 -1.66
N ILE A 16 -53.98 7.46 -0.72
CA ILE A 16 -53.01 7.43 0.38
C ILE A 16 -51.58 7.24 -0.13
N LEU A 17 -51.38 6.32 -1.09
CA LEU A 17 -50.06 6.10 -1.70
C LEU A 17 -49.54 7.36 -2.40
N LEU A 18 -50.41 8.04 -3.15
CA LEU A 18 -50.08 9.27 -3.87
C LEU A 18 -49.73 10.41 -2.90
N LEU A 19 -50.42 10.51 -1.76
CA LEU A 19 -50.11 11.47 -0.71
C LEU A 19 -48.71 11.22 -0.11
N PHE A 20 -48.37 9.97 0.22
CA PHE A 20 -47.03 9.63 0.72
C PHE A 20 -45.93 9.90 -0.29
N PHE A 21 -46.20 9.65 -1.58
CA PHE A 21 -45.25 9.93 -2.66
C PHE A 21 -44.96 11.43 -2.78
N LEU A 22 -46.00 12.27 -2.71
CA LEU A 22 -45.85 13.74 -2.71
C LEU A 22 -45.07 14.25 -1.49
N LEU A 23 -45.32 13.70 -0.30
CA LEU A 23 -44.58 14.04 0.92
C LEU A 23 -43.10 13.68 0.81
N ALA A 24 -42.77 12.51 0.26
CA ALA A 24 -41.40 12.07 0.07
C ALA A 24 -40.63 13.01 -0.89
N ILE A 25 -41.27 13.42 -1.99
CA ILE A 25 -40.70 14.38 -2.94
C ILE A 25 -40.44 15.73 -2.25
N LEU A 26 -41.40 16.21 -1.46
CA LEU A 26 -41.27 17.47 -0.74
C LEU A 26 -40.07 17.43 0.24
N VAL A 27 -39.96 16.37 1.04
CA VAL A 27 -38.82 16.19 1.97
C VAL A 27 -37.49 16.10 1.22
N PHE A 28 -37.45 15.43 0.06
CA PHE A 28 -36.24 15.33 -0.76
C PHE A 28 -35.77 16.70 -1.26
N PHE A 29 -36.69 17.54 -1.76
CA PHE A 29 -36.37 18.90 -2.19
C PHE A 29 -35.97 19.81 -1.02
N LEU A 30 -36.64 19.71 0.14
CA LEU A 30 -36.23 20.46 1.34
C LEU A 30 -34.84 20.02 1.82
N GLY A 31 -34.56 18.72 1.90
CA GLY A 31 -33.25 18.20 2.31
C GLY A 31 -32.11 18.67 1.41
N SER A 32 -32.35 18.77 0.10
CA SER A 32 -31.38 19.33 -0.85
C SER A 32 -31.17 20.83 -0.69
N PHE A 33 -32.18 21.60 -0.26
CA PHE A 33 -32.06 23.05 -0.03
C PHE A 33 -31.42 23.39 1.32
N PHE A 34 -31.64 22.56 2.35
CA PHE A 34 -31.05 22.72 3.68
C PHE A 34 -29.62 22.17 3.81
N SER A 35 -29.08 21.52 2.77
CA SER A 35 -27.66 21.14 2.70
C SER A 35 -26.76 22.32 2.31
N LYS A 36 -27.05 23.52 2.81
CA LYS A 36 -26.16 24.69 2.67
C LYS A 36 -25.70 25.10 4.06
N ASN A 37 -24.39 25.22 4.20
CA ASN A 37 -23.64 25.53 5.41
C ASN A 37 -23.21 24.29 6.23
N LYS A 38 -22.53 23.35 5.57
CA LYS A 38 -21.36 22.80 6.26
C LYS A 38 -20.34 23.93 6.22
N GLU A 39 -20.08 24.57 7.36
CA GLU A 39 -18.92 25.43 7.48
C GLU A 39 -17.72 24.58 7.07
N GLU A 40 -17.12 24.91 5.93
CA GLU A 40 -15.81 24.38 5.58
C GLU A 40 -14.87 24.91 6.65
N VAL A 41 -14.44 24.02 7.54
CA VAL A 41 -13.36 24.33 8.48
C VAL A 41 -12.13 24.60 7.63
N MET A 42 -11.86 25.88 7.39
CA MET A 42 -10.61 26.33 6.77
C MET A 42 -9.52 26.10 7.81
N PHE A 43 -8.78 25.01 7.65
CA PHE A 43 -7.53 24.82 8.38
C PHE A 43 -6.55 25.87 7.88
N ASP A 44 -5.99 26.65 8.80
CA ASP A 44 -4.92 27.58 8.49
C ASP A 44 -3.67 26.77 8.14
N ASP A 45 -3.20 26.87 6.89
CA ASP A 45 -2.02 26.16 6.38
C ASP A 45 -0.70 26.72 6.96
N THR A 46 -0.77 27.74 7.83
CA THR A 46 0.42 28.27 8.48
C THR A 46 0.91 27.34 9.60
N ILE A 47 1.89 26.51 9.27
CA ILE A 47 2.67 25.75 10.26
C ILE A 47 3.58 26.76 10.99
N ILE A 48 3.09 27.30 12.11
CA ILE A 48 3.90 28.13 13.01
C ILE A 48 4.83 27.19 13.79
N LEU A 49 6.09 27.15 13.37
CA LEU A 49 7.11 26.34 14.02
C LEU A 49 7.49 26.98 15.37
N HIS A 50 6.79 26.60 16.44
CA HIS A 50 7.00 27.13 17.80
C HIS A 50 8.32 26.67 18.45
N GLN A 51 9.04 25.71 17.85
CA GLN A 51 10.21 25.08 18.44
C GLN A 51 11.35 24.93 17.44
N GLU A 52 12.58 25.11 17.90
CA GLU A 52 13.79 24.89 17.11
C GLU A 52 13.91 23.40 16.74
N LEU A 53 14.17 23.10 15.47
CA LEU A 53 14.35 21.73 14.99
C LEU A 53 15.69 21.18 15.48
N ILE A 54 15.66 20.38 16.54
CA ILE A 54 16.85 19.68 17.04
C ILE A 54 16.97 18.35 16.27
N PRO A 55 18.06 18.14 15.50
CA PRO A 55 18.26 16.87 14.82
C PRO A 55 18.42 15.75 15.86
N PRO A 56 17.84 14.55 15.60
CA PRO A 56 18.04 13.42 16.49
C PRO A 56 19.53 13.07 16.56
N LYS A 57 20.00 12.68 17.76
CA LYS A 57 21.38 12.27 17.96
C LYS A 57 21.65 11.02 17.09
N VAL A 58 22.49 11.17 16.07
CA VAL A 58 22.90 10.06 15.21
C VAL A 58 23.65 9.03 16.08
N PRO A 59 23.34 7.73 15.98
CA PRO A 59 24.16 6.71 16.62
C PRO A 59 25.56 6.77 16.02
N SER A 60 26.53 7.30 16.77
CA SER A 60 27.94 7.24 16.39
C SER A 60 28.41 5.80 16.56
N ILE A 61 28.64 5.09 15.46
CA ILE A 61 29.40 3.85 15.49
C ILE A 61 30.80 4.23 15.98
N PRO A 62 31.33 3.65 17.07
CA PRO A 62 32.69 3.93 17.49
C PRO A 62 33.64 3.60 16.34
N ASP A 63 34.54 4.53 16.00
CA ASP A 63 35.53 4.35 14.91
C ASP A 63 36.34 3.06 15.10
N ASP A 64 36.46 2.60 16.35
CA ASP A 64 37.22 1.44 16.77
C ASP A 64 36.52 0.10 16.49
N TYR A 65 35.25 0.08 16.06
CA TYR A 65 34.52 -1.18 15.83
C TYR A 65 35.22 -2.10 14.82
N TYR A 66 35.90 -1.52 13.83
CA TYR A 66 36.68 -2.27 12.84
C TYR A 66 38.09 -2.65 13.33
N LEU A 67 38.64 -1.90 14.29
CA LEU A 67 40.00 -2.08 14.82
C LEU A 67 40.06 -3.16 15.92
N VAL A 68 38.93 -3.43 16.58
CA VAL A 68 38.83 -4.42 17.67
C VAL A 68 38.65 -5.86 17.14
N ARG A 69 38.44 -6.06 15.83
CA ARG A 69 38.34 -7.40 15.27
C ARG A 69 39.73 -8.08 15.33
N PRO A 70 39.90 -9.20 16.07
CA PRO A 70 41.14 -9.96 16.01
C PRO A 70 41.35 -10.45 14.58
N LYS A 71 42.48 -10.09 13.96
CA LYS A 71 42.83 -10.44 12.57
C LYS A 71 43.41 -11.84 12.42
N ASP A 72 43.50 -12.60 13.51
CA ASP A 72 44.31 -13.82 13.56
C ASP A 72 43.55 -15.10 13.19
N TYR A 73 42.25 -14.99 12.89
CA TYR A 73 41.48 -16.14 12.47
C TYR A 73 41.73 -16.48 11.01
N GLN A 74 42.52 -17.52 10.79
CA GLN A 74 42.65 -18.19 9.50
C GLN A 74 41.63 -19.32 9.41
N TRP A 75 40.96 -19.42 8.27
CA TRP A 75 39.97 -20.46 8.04
C TRP A 75 40.64 -21.83 8.03
N THR A 76 40.08 -22.76 8.79
CA THR A 76 40.47 -24.17 8.76
C THR A 76 39.76 -24.90 7.62
N GLU A 77 40.24 -26.08 7.23
CA GLU A 77 39.53 -26.92 6.25
C GLU A 77 38.10 -27.25 6.72
N ASP A 78 37.92 -27.50 8.03
CA ASP A 78 36.59 -27.72 8.61
C ASP A 78 35.66 -26.51 8.46
N ASP A 79 36.20 -25.28 8.52
CA ASP A 79 35.40 -24.07 8.26
C ASP A 79 35.03 -23.95 6.79
N ILE A 80 35.95 -24.32 5.91
CA ILE A 80 35.70 -24.30 4.47
C ILE A 80 34.60 -25.29 4.12
N ASP A 81 34.67 -26.53 4.61
CA ASP A 81 33.67 -27.56 4.35
C ASP A 81 32.32 -27.26 5.02
N ARG A 82 32.33 -26.55 6.15
CA ARG A 82 31.11 -26.14 6.84
C ARG A 82 30.36 -25.02 6.13
N TRP A 83 31.10 -24.05 5.61
CA TRP A 83 30.53 -22.80 5.09
C TRP A 83 30.47 -22.74 3.57
N PHE A 84 31.22 -23.60 2.88
CA PHE A 84 31.24 -23.67 1.43
C PHE A 84 30.93 -25.07 0.94
N THR A 85 30.44 -25.13 -0.29
CA THR A 85 30.23 -26.39 -1.00
C THR A 85 31.18 -26.39 -2.20
N THR A 86 31.97 -27.45 -2.34
CA THR A 86 32.81 -27.63 -3.53
C THR A 86 31.88 -27.81 -4.74
N PRO A 87 32.04 -27.02 -5.81
CA PRO A 87 31.20 -27.15 -6.99
C PRO A 87 31.42 -28.51 -7.66
N ASP A 88 30.33 -29.12 -8.12
CA ASP A 88 30.37 -30.34 -8.91
C ASP A 88 30.87 -30.06 -10.33
N GLY A 89 31.47 -31.06 -10.99
CA GLY A 89 31.96 -30.97 -12.36
C GLY A 89 30.85 -30.57 -13.34
N GLU A 90 29.64 -31.12 -13.17
CA GLU A 90 28.47 -30.74 -13.97
C GLU A 90 28.10 -29.26 -13.83
N MET A 91 28.27 -28.70 -12.62
CA MET A 91 27.99 -27.29 -12.34
C MET A 91 29.02 -26.38 -13.01
N LEU A 92 30.28 -26.80 -13.06
CA LEU A 92 31.35 -26.11 -13.77
C LEU A 92 31.15 -26.15 -15.29
N ASP A 93 30.76 -27.29 -15.85
CA ASP A 93 30.48 -27.44 -17.29
C ASP A 93 29.28 -26.59 -17.73
N THR A 94 28.25 -26.53 -16.87
CA THR A 94 27.08 -25.67 -17.09
C THR A 94 27.48 -24.19 -17.08
N LEU A 95 28.35 -23.79 -16.14
CA LEU A 95 28.85 -22.42 -16.05
C LEU A 95 29.72 -22.06 -17.26
N ASP A 96 30.61 -22.95 -17.71
CA ASP A 96 31.43 -22.73 -18.91
C ASP A 96 30.55 -22.53 -20.16
N SER A 97 29.55 -23.41 -20.33
CA SER A 97 28.60 -23.34 -21.44
C SER A 97 27.80 -22.03 -21.43
N ALA A 98 27.30 -21.62 -20.26
CA ALA A 98 26.59 -20.35 -20.10
C ALA A 98 27.48 -19.13 -20.40
N ASN A 99 28.73 -19.16 -19.94
CA ASN A 99 29.70 -18.09 -20.19
C ASN A 99 30.03 -17.97 -21.68
N ARG A 100 30.24 -19.10 -22.38
CA ARG A 100 30.47 -19.11 -23.84
C ARG A 100 29.29 -18.50 -24.59
N GLN A 101 28.07 -18.92 -24.25
CA GLN A 101 26.86 -18.36 -24.87
C GLN A 101 26.73 -16.85 -24.64
N MET A 102 27.13 -16.37 -23.46
CA MET A 102 27.09 -14.94 -23.15
C MET A 102 28.15 -14.16 -23.94
N ILE A 103 29.35 -14.72 -24.09
CA ILE A 103 30.43 -14.15 -24.91
C ILE A 103 29.99 -14.10 -26.38
N ASP A 104 29.45 -15.20 -26.92
CA ASP A 104 29.00 -15.26 -28.31
C ASP A 104 27.93 -14.21 -28.60
N LYS A 105 26.97 -14.03 -27.69
CA LYS A 105 25.97 -12.94 -27.79
C LYS A 105 26.58 -11.55 -27.77
N LEU A 106 27.61 -11.32 -26.95
CA LEU A 106 28.32 -10.04 -26.91
C LEU A 106 29.08 -9.79 -28.22
N LEU A 107 29.67 -10.83 -28.81
CA LEU A 107 30.40 -10.76 -30.07
C LEU A 107 29.47 -10.60 -31.28
N GLU A 108 28.30 -11.24 -31.28
CA GLU A 108 27.25 -11.04 -32.29
C GLU A 108 26.63 -9.63 -32.23
N ALA A 109 26.56 -9.05 -31.03
CA ALA A 109 26.06 -7.69 -30.81
C ALA A 109 27.13 -6.60 -31.01
N ALA A 110 28.40 -6.99 -31.23
CA ALA A 110 29.47 -6.06 -31.57
C ALA A 110 29.44 -5.76 -33.08
N PRO A 111 29.51 -4.48 -33.49
CA PRO A 111 29.38 -4.06 -34.90
C PRO A 111 30.58 -4.45 -35.78
#